data_AF-A0A1M3DY82-F1
#
_entry.id   AF-A0A1M3DY82-F1
#
_cell.length_a   1.000
_cell.length_b   1.000
_cell.length_c   1.000
_cell.angle_alpha   90.00
_cell.angle_beta   90.00
_cell.angle_gamma   90.00
#
_symmetry.space_group_name_H-M   'P 1'
#
loop_
_entity.id
_entity.type
_entity.pdbx_description
1 polymer ?
#
loop_
_entity_poly.entity_id
_entity_poly.type
_entity_poly.pdbx_seq_one_letter_code
_entity_poly.pdbx_strand_id
1 'polypeptide(L)'
;MDELNDCFQKHLLRVGERFEQTNEGTSSQEFAELVKSFIYLINPVPPKQSVYDVTGVLGSLFSNMQTRFTLVLKLLDEEHYFTKRIVFLGSNRNLDPKWESEAMLATIKVGGLMRKCPSNDIPFPTTETEAIHYILSCSDPLPNMPLHKVLDTTAPAGKKRATTEDTLITLVNDKEVFHPAYTYLFVSSQPFALLQEAIIRGVLGPDVQFDICADNEYIVHHGFDSIFAQKNLKDNLARLLYQVKKNLDEGRSKSCPLLRPLDIPHTEEGRSLDEL
;
A
#
# COMPACT_ATOMS: atom_id res chain seq x y z
N MET A 1 -19.86 -14.79 -3.05
CA MET A 1 -18.62 -15.52 -2.71
C MET A 1 -18.38 -16.62 -3.71
N ASP A 2 -19.38 -17.46 -3.96
CA ASP A 2 -19.25 -18.59 -4.89
C ASP A 2 -18.95 -18.15 -6.32
N GLU A 3 -19.61 -17.12 -6.87
CA GLU A 3 -19.30 -16.61 -8.23
C GLU A 3 -17.88 -16.04 -8.37
N LEU A 4 -17.40 -15.28 -7.36
CA LEU A 4 -16.02 -14.79 -7.31
C LEU A 4 -15.04 -15.98 -7.26
N ASN A 5 -15.30 -16.91 -6.34
CA ASN A 5 -14.46 -18.07 -6.10
C ASN A 5 -14.40 -19.00 -7.32
N ASP A 6 -15.54 -19.25 -7.97
CA ASP A 6 -15.67 -20.04 -9.19
C ASP A 6 -14.94 -19.38 -10.36
N CYS A 7 -15.09 -18.06 -10.52
CA CYS A 7 -14.36 -17.26 -11.50
C CYS A 7 -12.84 -17.34 -11.28
N PHE A 8 -12.36 -17.21 -10.03
CA PHE A 8 -10.93 -17.30 -9.74
C PHE A 8 -10.37 -18.71 -9.88
N GLN A 9 -11.11 -19.75 -9.50
CA GLN A 9 -10.71 -21.14 -9.78
C GLN A 9 -10.64 -21.41 -11.28
N LYS A 10 -11.48 -20.74 -12.08
CA LYS A 10 -11.48 -20.84 -13.54
C LYS A 10 -10.31 -20.08 -14.20
N HIS A 11 -9.80 -19.01 -13.60
CA HIS A 11 -8.86 -18.08 -14.26
C HIS A 11 -7.48 -17.92 -13.58
N LEU A 12 -7.27 -18.49 -12.39
CA LEU A 12 -6.01 -18.44 -11.66
C LEU A 12 -5.65 -19.84 -11.13
N LEU A 13 -4.56 -20.43 -11.62
CA LEU A 13 -4.05 -21.71 -11.10
C LEU A 13 -3.25 -21.50 -9.83
N ARG A 14 -3.47 -22.34 -8.83
CA ARG A 14 -2.66 -22.33 -7.60
C ARG A 14 -1.41 -23.19 -7.81
N VAL A 15 -0.23 -22.59 -7.83
CA VAL A 15 1.07 -23.28 -7.90
C VAL A 15 1.88 -22.95 -6.65
N GLY A 16 1.91 -23.87 -5.69
CA GLY A 16 2.58 -23.67 -4.40
C GLY A 16 1.94 -22.53 -3.60
N GLU A 17 2.60 -21.37 -3.57
CA GLU A 17 2.17 -20.13 -2.88
C GLU A 17 1.85 -18.98 -3.85
N ARG A 18 1.89 -19.22 -5.16
CA ARG A 18 1.59 -18.22 -6.19
C ARG A 18 0.42 -18.66 -7.03
N PHE A 19 -0.35 -17.69 -7.51
CA PHE A 19 -1.27 -17.95 -8.59
C PHE A 19 -0.54 -17.74 -9.92
N GLU A 20 -0.49 -18.77 -10.74
CA GLU A 20 0.00 -18.69 -12.12
C GLU A 20 -1.19 -18.58 -13.07
N GLN A 21 -1.00 -17.78 -14.12
CA GLN A 21 -2.02 -17.57 -15.13
C GLN A 21 -2.23 -18.88 -15.88
N THR A 22 -3.48 -19.33 -16.03
CA THR A 22 -3.79 -20.27 -17.12
C THR A 22 -3.55 -19.52 -18.41
N ASN A 23 -2.73 -20.06 -19.32
CA ASN A 23 -2.64 -19.52 -20.69
C ASN A 23 -3.99 -19.53 -21.42
N GLU A 24 -5.00 -20.16 -20.83
CA GLU A 24 -6.36 -20.27 -21.33
C GLU A 24 -7.31 -19.38 -20.51
N GLY A 25 -7.92 -18.39 -21.17
CA GLY A 25 -9.37 -18.24 -21.02
C GLY A 25 -9.96 -16.99 -20.39
N THR A 26 -9.22 -15.89 -20.20
CA THR A 26 -9.88 -14.56 -20.10
C THR A 26 -9.24 -13.64 -21.11
N SER A 27 -10.04 -13.11 -22.03
CA SER A 27 -9.61 -11.96 -22.81
C SER A 27 -9.21 -10.85 -21.82
N SER A 28 -8.14 -10.10 -22.08
CA SER A 28 -7.71 -9.01 -21.19
C SER A 28 -8.85 -8.04 -20.86
N GLN A 29 -9.86 -7.97 -21.74
CA GLN A 29 -11.05 -7.15 -21.63
C GLN A 29 -12.04 -7.64 -20.56
N GLU A 30 -12.36 -8.94 -20.50
CA GLU A 30 -13.27 -9.48 -19.46
C GLU A 30 -12.69 -9.33 -18.04
N PHE A 31 -11.36 -9.50 -17.90
CA PHE A 31 -10.69 -9.27 -16.61
C PHE A 31 -10.65 -7.79 -16.26
N ALA A 32 -10.43 -6.90 -17.24
CA ALA A 32 -10.46 -5.45 -17.03
C ALA A 32 -11.85 -4.99 -16.57
N GLU A 33 -12.93 -5.47 -17.18
CA GLU A 33 -14.30 -5.15 -16.76
C GLU A 33 -14.63 -5.69 -15.35
N LEU A 34 -14.16 -6.89 -15.01
CA LEU A 34 -14.26 -7.42 -13.64
C LEU A 34 -13.51 -6.52 -12.65
N VAL A 35 -12.29 -6.08 -12.96
CA VAL A 35 -11.51 -5.22 -12.07
C VAL A 35 -12.13 -3.82 -11.94
N LYS A 36 -12.69 -3.27 -13.03
CA LYS A 36 -13.45 -2.02 -13.00
C LYS A 36 -14.66 -2.11 -12.07
N SER A 37 -15.30 -3.29 -11.99
CA SER A 37 -16.37 -3.54 -11.02
C SER A 37 -15.89 -3.46 -9.56
N PHE A 38 -14.58 -3.67 -9.31
CA PHE A 38 -13.94 -3.40 -8.02
C PHE A 38 -13.33 -2.00 -8.03
N ILE A 39 -14.18 -0.97 -7.97
CA ILE A 39 -13.78 0.44 -7.93
C ILE A 39 -12.64 0.72 -6.92
N TYR A 40 -12.57 -0.05 -5.82
CA TYR A 40 -11.56 0.05 -4.77
C TYR A 40 -10.15 -0.44 -5.14
N LEU A 41 -9.96 -1.10 -6.27
CA LEU A 41 -8.63 -1.46 -6.78
C LEU A 41 -8.03 -0.35 -7.65
N ILE A 42 -8.84 0.64 -8.04
CA ILE A 42 -8.50 1.65 -9.04
C ILE A 42 -8.58 3.04 -8.42
N ASN A 43 -9.69 3.33 -7.73
CA ASN A 43 -9.98 4.65 -7.20
C ASN A 43 -9.17 4.92 -5.92
N PRO A 44 -8.83 6.19 -5.65
CA PRO A 44 -8.21 6.58 -4.40
C PRO A 44 -9.13 6.20 -3.22
N VAL A 45 -8.50 5.82 -2.10
CA VAL A 45 -9.17 5.52 -0.84
C VAL A 45 -8.80 6.61 0.16
N PRO A 46 -9.73 7.54 0.47
CA PRO A 46 -9.45 8.59 1.44
C PRO A 46 -9.43 8.03 2.88
N PRO A 47 -8.77 8.72 3.83
CA PRO A 47 -8.93 8.43 5.25
C PRO A 47 -10.40 8.54 5.67
N LYS A 48 -10.87 7.67 6.57
CA LYS A 48 -12.26 7.71 7.05
C LYS A 48 -12.48 8.63 8.25
N GLN A 49 -11.40 8.96 8.96
CA GLN A 49 -11.36 9.82 10.13
C GLN A 49 -10.40 10.97 9.88
N SER A 50 -10.62 12.08 10.58
CA SER A 50 -9.74 13.25 10.54
C SER A 50 -8.60 13.20 11.56
N VAL A 51 -8.66 12.29 12.55
CA VAL A 51 -7.68 12.22 13.65
C VAL A 51 -7.24 10.78 13.86
N TYR A 52 -5.92 10.57 13.82
CA TYR A 52 -5.29 9.30 14.15
C TYR A 52 -4.20 9.48 15.21
N ASP A 53 -3.94 8.43 15.99
CA ASP A 53 -2.79 8.43 16.90
C ASP A 53 -1.49 8.17 16.14
N VAL A 54 -1.52 7.25 15.17
CA VAL A 54 -0.34 6.82 14.43
C VAL A 54 -0.65 6.65 12.95
N THR A 55 0.24 7.16 12.11
CA THR A 55 0.18 6.97 10.66
C THR A 55 1.34 6.11 10.18
N GLY A 56 1.04 4.90 9.75
CA GLY A 56 2.01 3.95 9.21
C GLY A 56 2.19 4.10 7.70
N VAL A 57 3.35 4.56 7.26
CA VAL A 57 3.73 4.55 5.83
C VAL A 57 4.33 3.18 5.50
N LEU A 58 3.65 2.42 4.66
CA LEU A 58 4.09 1.08 4.29
C LEU A 58 5.29 1.12 3.35
N GLY A 59 6.22 0.20 3.54
CA GLY A 59 7.36 -0.05 2.66
C GLY A 59 6.99 -0.45 1.22
N SER A 60 7.85 -0.11 0.25
CA SER A 60 7.67 -0.44 -1.18
C SER A 60 8.94 -0.19 -1.99
N LEU A 61 8.80 -0.15 -3.33
CA LEU A 61 9.77 0.52 -4.19
C LEU A 61 9.85 2.01 -3.81
N PHE A 62 11.01 2.63 -4.01
CA PHE A 62 11.26 4.02 -3.65
C PHE A 62 10.18 4.98 -4.13
N SER A 63 9.81 4.94 -5.43
CA SER A 63 8.81 5.85 -6.01
C SER A 63 7.47 5.76 -5.28
N ASN A 64 7.02 4.55 -4.97
CA ASN A 64 5.79 4.31 -4.24
C ASN A 64 5.90 4.81 -2.78
N MET A 65 7.03 4.60 -2.11
CA MET A 65 7.24 5.13 -0.76
C MET A 65 7.20 6.67 -0.75
N GLN A 66 7.80 7.30 -1.76
CA GLN A 66 7.79 8.74 -1.93
C GLN A 66 6.38 9.27 -2.20
N THR A 67 5.62 8.63 -3.11
CA THR A 67 4.21 8.96 -3.37
C THR A 67 3.36 8.82 -2.12
N ARG A 68 3.46 7.70 -1.38
CA ARG A 68 2.76 7.48 -0.11
C ARG A 68 3.07 8.57 0.92
N PHE A 69 4.34 8.93 1.06
CA PHE A 69 4.70 9.97 2.00
C PHE A 69 4.23 11.36 1.54
N THR A 70 4.27 11.63 0.24
CA THR A 70 3.73 12.87 -0.33
C THR A 70 2.22 12.97 -0.06
N LEU A 71 1.48 11.86 -0.14
CA LEU A 71 0.07 11.82 0.26
C LEU A 71 -0.11 12.19 1.74
N VAL A 72 0.74 11.69 2.65
CA VAL A 72 0.71 12.10 4.06
C VAL A 72 0.95 13.61 4.22
N LEU A 73 1.92 14.17 3.49
CA LEU A 73 2.21 15.61 3.54
C LEU A 73 1.03 16.44 3.02
N LYS A 74 0.39 16.05 1.91
CA LYS A 74 -0.81 16.71 1.38
C LYS A 74 -1.95 16.70 2.41
N LEU A 75 -2.22 15.54 3.02
CA LEU A 75 -3.26 15.41 4.04
C LEU A 75 -2.99 16.31 5.27
N LEU A 76 -1.72 16.47 5.66
CA LEU A 76 -1.34 17.37 6.76
C LEU A 76 -1.47 18.85 6.38
N ASP A 77 -1.12 19.21 5.14
CA ASP A 77 -1.16 20.58 4.62
C ASP A 77 -2.60 21.09 4.42
N GLU A 78 -3.52 20.21 4.02
CA GLU A 78 -4.94 20.52 3.81
C GLU A 78 -5.72 20.73 5.13
N GLU A 79 -5.07 20.66 6.31
CA GLU A 79 -5.63 20.86 7.66
C GLU A 79 -6.86 20.00 8.05
N HIS A 80 -7.29 19.08 7.20
CA HIS A 80 -8.42 18.17 7.45
C HIS A 80 -8.02 16.84 8.11
N TYR A 81 -6.72 16.64 8.31
CA TYR A 81 -6.16 15.43 8.87
C TYR A 81 -5.05 15.73 9.88
N PHE A 82 -5.09 15.03 11.01
CA PHE A 82 -4.10 15.11 12.08
C PHE A 82 -3.62 13.72 12.49
N THR A 83 -2.32 13.61 12.72
CA THR A 83 -1.71 12.42 13.33
C THR A 83 -0.68 12.83 14.38
N LYS A 84 -0.57 12.10 15.49
CA LYS A 84 0.43 12.41 16.53
C LYS A 84 1.83 11.92 16.15
N ARG A 85 1.92 10.89 15.31
CA ARG A 85 3.18 10.26 14.92
C ARG A 85 3.11 9.66 13.53
N ILE A 86 4.18 9.83 12.76
CA ILE A 86 4.37 9.14 11.49
C ILE A 86 5.37 8.00 11.72
N VAL A 87 5.07 6.81 11.21
CA VAL A 87 5.92 5.63 11.35
C VAL A 87 6.16 5.03 9.99
N PHE A 88 7.42 4.95 9.58
CA PHE A 88 7.79 4.27 8.34
C PHE A 88 8.10 2.81 8.65
N LEU A 89 7.45 1.92 7.91
CA LEU A 89 7.60 0.48 8.04
C LEU A 89 8.54 -0.01 6.93
N GLY A 90 9.84 0.12 7.20
CA GLY A 90 10.91 -0.24 6.26
C GLY A 90 11.49 -1.62 6.50
N SER A 91 12.27 -2.10 5.54
CA SER A 91 13.07 -3.31 5.70
C SER A 91 14.50 -3.11 5.20
N ASN A 92 15.44 -3.87 5.75
CA ASN A 92 16.82 -3.94 5.23
C ASN A 92 16.94 -4.72 3.91
N ARG A 93 15.89 -4.72 3.08
CA ARG A 93 15.90 -5.26 1.73
C ARG A 93 16.73 -4.34 0.84
N ASN A 94 17.65 -4.92 0.07
CA ASN A 94 18.35 -4.20 -0.99
C ASN A 94 17.35 -3.69 -2.06
N LEU A 95 17.54 -2.44 -2.49
CA LEU A 95 16.82 -1.90 -3.64
C LEU A 95 17.17 -2.71 -4.89
N ASP A 96 16.20 -2.91 -5.78
CA ASP A 96 16.47 -3.63 -7.04
C ASP A 96 16.95 -2.63 -8.11
N PRO A 97 18.22 -2.69 -8.55
CA PRO A 97 18.76 -1.71 -9.50
C PRO A 97 18.00 -1.68 -10.84
N LYS A 98 17.28 -2.74 -11.20
CA LYS A 98 16.46 -2.78 -12.43
C LYS A 98 15.24 -1.86 -12.36
N TRP A 99 14.71 -1.65 -11.16
CA TRP A 99 13.49 -0.87 -10.94
C TRP A 99 13.75 0.43 -10.18
N GLU A 100 14.89 0.52 -9.48
CA GLU A 100 15.22 1.58 -8.53
C GLU A 100 16.62 2.13 -8.83
N SER A 101 16.83 2.61 -10.06
CA SER A 101 18.11 3.19 -10.50
C SER A 101 18.23 4.67 -10.14
N GLU A 102 19.45 5.16 -9.92
CA GLU A 102 19.75 6.58 -9.62
C GLU A 102 19.08 7.56 -10.60
N ALA A 103 19.05 7.21 -11.89
CA ALA A 103 18.41 8.01 -12.93
C ALA A 103 16.88 8.07 -12.83
N MET A 104 16.21 7.04 -12.30
CA MET A 104 14.75 7.02 -12.14
C MET A 104 14.30 7.86 -10.94
N LEU A 105 15.19 8.14 -10.00
CA LEU A 105 14.86 8.72 -8.69
C LEU A 105 15.20 10.21 -8.61
N ALA A 106 16.11 10.67 -9.49
CA ALA A 106 16.39 12.10 -9.70
C ALA A 106 15.19 12.90 -10.27
N THR A 107 14.13 12.21 -10.73
CA THR A 107 13.04 12.79 -11.53
C THR A 107 11.73 12.98 -10.78
N ILE A 108 11.61 12.49 -9.55
CA ILE A 108 10.31 12.43 -8.89
C ILE A 108 10.11 13.67 -8.01
N LYS A 109 9.65 14.76 -8.63
CA LYS A 109 8.96 15.84 -7.91
C LYS A 109 7.47 15.47 -7.80
N VAL A 110 7.06 14.74 -6.75
CA VAL A 110 5.63 14.58 -6.47
C VAL A 110 5.15 15.80 -5.67
N GLY A 111 4.19 16.53 -6.21
CA GLY A 111 3.31 17.41 -5.43
C GLY A 111 3.90 18.70 -4.84
N GLY A 112 5.12 19.11 -5.17
CA GLY A 112 5.69 20.40 -4.72
C GLY A 112 6.07 20.50 -3.23
N LEU A 113 5.67 19.53 -2.40
CA LEU A 113 6.03 19.38 -0.98
C LEU A 113 7.33 18.57 -0.76
N MET A 114 7.95 18.14 -1.86
CA MET A 114 9.24 17.48 -1.91
C MET A 114 10.26 18.41 -2.57
N ARG A 115 11.32 18.75 -1.84
CA ARG A 115 12.45 19.52 -2.33
C ARG A 115 13.28 18.70 -3.30
N LYS A 116 14.00 19.39 -4.18
CA LYS A 116 15.14 18.76 -4.87
C LYS A 116 16.16 18.39 -3.80
N CYS A 117 16.54 17.12 -3.74
CA CYS A 117 17.54 16.65 -2.78
C CYS A 117 18.84 17.45 -2.94
N PRO A 118 19.55 17.73 -1.82
CA PRO A 118 20.83 18.43 -1.88
C PRO A 118 21.80 17.68 -2.80
N SER A 119 22.57 18.43 -3.59
CA SER A 119 23.56 17.96 -4.56
C SER A 119 24.40 16.76 -4.10
N ASN A 120 24.63 15.80 -5.00
CA ASN A 120 25.73 14.81 -5.18
C ASN A 120 26.49 14.17 -3.98
N ASP A 121 26.28 14.58 -2.74
CA ASP A 121 27.09 14.22 -1.57
C ASP A 121 26.40 13.21 -0.65
N ILE A 122 25.10 12.94 -0.86
CA ILE A 122 24.39 11.85 -0.17
C ILE A 122 24.55 10.58 -1.01
N PRO A 123 25.21 9.53 -0.49
CA PRO A 123 25.32 8.27 -1.22
C PRO A 123 23.91 7.72 -1.48
N PHE A 124 23.75 7.20 -2.70
CA PHE A 124 22.48 6.64 -3.14
C PHE A 124 22.01 5.51 -2.21
N PRO A 125 20.74 5.46 -1.80
CA PRO A 125 20.25 4.44 -0.88
C PRO A 125 20.39 3.05 -1.49
N THR A 126 20.93 2.12 -0.73
CA THR A 126 21.09 0.71 -1.11
C THR A 126 20.00 -0.17 -0.54
N THR A 127 19.32 0.29 0.52
CA THR A 127 18.20 -0.42 1.16
C THR A 127 16.92 0.41 1.22
N GLU A 128 15.79 -0.25 1.49
CA GLU A 128 14.49 0.41 1.69
C GLU A 128 14.50 1.38 2.88
N THR A 129 15.17 1.01 3.97
CA THR A 129 15.37 1.87 5.15
C THR A 129 16.19 3.12 4.79
N GLU A 130 17.29 2.97 4.05
CA GLU A 130 18.07 4.12 3.57
C GLU A 130 17.26 5.01 2.61
N ALA A 131 16.43 4.41 1.76
CA ALA A 131 15.53 5.13 0.87
C ALA A 131 14.51 5.99 1.64
N ILE A 132 13.96 5.48 2.75
CA ILE A 132 13.06 6.24 3.63
C ILE A 132 13.79 7.46 4.22
N HIS A 133 15.01 7.27 4.74
CA HIS A 133 15.81 8.39 5.26
C HIS A 133 16.12 9.43 4.18
N TYR A 134 16.41 8.98 2.96
CA TYR A 134 16.60 9.85 1.81
C TYR A 134 15.33 10.66 1.50
N ILE A 135 14.16 10.02 1.43
CA ILE A 135 12.86 10.69 1.21
C ILE A 135 12.61 11.74 2.30
N LEU A 136 12.83 11.41 3.58
CA LEU A 136 12.66 12.36 4.69
C LEU A 136 13.57 13.58 4.55
N SER A 137 14.83 13.38 4.14
CA SER A 137 15.79 14.47 3.95
C SER A 137 15.41 15.44 2.82
N CYS A 138 14.60 14.97 1.87
CA CYS A 138 14.12 15.75 0.73
C CYS A 138 12.71 16.33 0.96
N SER A 139 12.09 16.14 2.12
CA SER A 139 10.77 16.70 2.41
C SER A 139 10.85 18.14 2.91
N ASP A 140 9.85 18.95 2.55
CA ASP A 140 9.67 20.27 3.16
C ASP A 140 9.17 20.10 4.62
N PRO A 141 9.91 20.58 5.65
CA PRO A 141 9.38 20.67 7.00
C PRO A 141 8.08 21.48 7.04
N LEU A 142 6.98 20.80 7.34
CA LEU A 142 5.72 21.43 7.68
C LEU A 142 5.80 21.97 9.12
N PRO A 143 5.25 23.17 9.41
CA PRO A 143 5.31 23.78 10.76
C PRO A 143 4.80 22.88 11.88
N ASN A 144 3.84 22.00 11.57
CA ASN A 144 3.21 21.08 12.51
C ASN A 144 3.54 19.60 12.19
N MET A 145 4.68 19.33 11.55
CA MET A 145 5.05 17.96 11.20
C MET A 145 5.19 17.09 12.46
N PRO A 146 4.41 16.01 12.58
CA PRO A 146 4.50 15.12 13.74
C PRO A 146 5.87 14.44 13.85
N LEU A 147 6.19 13.93 15.04
CA LEU A 147 7.38 13.09 15.22
C LEU A 147 7.34 11.91 14.25
N HIS A 148 8.45 11.64 13.58
CA HIS A 148 8.59 10.50 12.70
C HIS A 148 9.55 9.46 13.29
N LYS A 149 9.25 8.17 13.10
CA LYS A 149 10.12 7.04 13.46
C LYS A 149 10.23 6.09 12.26
N VAL A 150 11.43 5.59 12.01
CA VAL A 150 11.66 4.52 11.03
C VAL A 150 11.82 3.22 11.80
N LEU A 151 10.98 2.23 11.50
CA LEU A 151 11.10 0.88 12.04
C LEU A 151 11.84 0.03 11.03
N ASP A 152 13.07 -0.30 11.36
CA ASP A 152 13.94 -1.09 10.50
C ASP A 152 13.77 -2.59 10.79
N THR A 153 13.20 -3.30 9.81
CA THR A 153 12.92 -4.74 9.93
C THR A 153 13.94 -5.57 9.16
N THR A 154 14.57 -6.51 9.84
CA THR A 154 15.41 -7.53 9.22
C THR A 154 14.57 -8.75 8.82
N ALA A 155 14.93 -9.37 7.69
CA ALA A 155 14.26 -10.61 7.28
C ALA A 155 14.53 -11.72 8.31
N PRO A 156 13.49 -12.44 8.77
CA PRO A 156 13.66 -13.63 9.59
C PRO A 156 14.61 -14.65 8.94
N ALA A 157 15.28 -15.45 9.77
CA ALA A 157 16.19 -16.50 9.29
C ALA A 157 15.49 -17.42 8.26
N GLY A 158 16.14 -17.64 7.12
CA GLY A 158 15.59 -18.45 6.02
C GLY A 158 14.72 -17.69 5.02
N LYS A 159 14.36 -16.42 5.27
CA LYS A 159 13.69 -15.55 4.30
C LYS A 159 14.70 -14.69 3.55
N LYS A 160 14.51 -14.53 2.23
CA LYS A 160 15.32 -13.63 1.40
C LYS A 160 15.02 -12.14 1.64
N ARG A 161 13.81 -11.82 2.09
CA ARG A 161 13.34 -10.45 2.35
C ARG A 161 12.26 -10.48 3.43
N ALA A 162 12.15 -9.39 4.20
CA ALA A 162 11.03 -9.17 5.07
C ALA A 162 9.75 -8.96 4.24
N THR A 163 8.62 -9.43 4.75
CA THR A 163 7.28 -9.17 4.19
C THR A 163 6.62 -8.01 4.94
N THR A 164 5.48 -7.50 4.43
CA THR A 164 4.63 -6.57 5.21
C THR A 164 4.22 -7.16 6.56
N GLU A 165 3.94 -8.47 6.62
CA GLU A 165 3.64 -9.15 7.88
C GLU A 165 4.80 -9.02 8.88
N ASP A 166 6.05 -9.21 8.42
CA ASP A 166 7.24 -9.07 9.27
C ASP A 166 7.39 -7.61 9.78
N THR A 167 7.19 -6.59 8.93
CA THR A 167 7.31 -5.18 9.36
C THR A 167 6.19 -4.75 10.31
N LEU A 168 4.99 -5.29 10.16
CA LEU A 168 3.88 -5.09 11.11
C LEU A 168 4.13 -5.79 12.44
N ILE A 169 4.76 -6.96 12.44
CA ILE A 169 5.18 -7.62 13.69
C ILE A 169 6.21 -6.76 14.43
N THR A 170 7.17 -6.15 13.72
CA THR A 170 8.10 -5.17 14.31
C THR A 170 7.35 -4.00 14.95
N LEU A 171 6.34 -3.44 14.26
CA LEU A 171 5.47 -2.40 14.81
C LEU A 171 4.79 -2.85 16.11
N VAL A 172 4.13 -4.01 16.11
CA VAL A 172 3.41 -4.54 17.29
C VAL A 172 4.33 -4.77 18.50
N ASN A 173 5.60 -5.12 18.24
CA ASN A 173 6.60 -5.34 19.26
C ASN A 173 7.19 -4.03 19.82
N ASP A 174 7.12 -2.92 19.07
CA ASP A 174 7.57 -1.60 19.52
C ASP A 174 6.51 -0.94 20.42
N LYS A 175 6.69 -1.09 21.75
CA LYS A 175 5.72 -0.57 22.75
C LYS A 175 5.71 0.95 22.88
N GLU A 176 6.66 1.66 22.30
CA GLU A 176 6.63 3.13 22.28
C GLU A 176 5.72 3.67 21.18
N VAL A 177 5.45 2.86 20.16
CA VAL A 177 4.66 3.21 18.98
C VAL A 177 3.30 2.52 19.01
N PHE A 178 3.29 1.22 19.30
CA PHE A 178 2.10 0.41 19.20
C PHE A 178 1.40 0.24 20.56
N HIS A 179 0.13 0.65 20.58
CA HIS A 179 -0.82 0.37 21.64
C HIS A 179 -2.18 -0.07 21.03
N PRO A 180 -2.83 -1.14 21.53
CA PRO A 180 -4.10 -1.61 20.95
C PRO A 180 -5.25 -0.60 20.99
N ALA A 181 -5.23 0.33 21.95
CA ALA A 181 -6.24 1.39 22.07
C ALA A 181 -6.00 2.60 21.16
N TYR A 182 -4.90 2.63 20.39
CA TYR A 182 -4.65 3.69 19.42
C TYR A 182 -5.43 3.48 18.13
N THR A 183 -5.67 4.58 17.42
CA THR A 183 -6.21 4.55 16.06
C THR A 183 -5.09 4.72 15.04
N TYR A 184 -5.07 3.83 14.04
CA TYR A 184 -4.01 3.79 13.04
C TYR A 184 -4.53 4.15 11.65
N LEU A 185 -3.77 4.97 10.90
CA LEU A 185 -3.94 5.10 9.45
C LEU A 185 -2.75 4.43 8.76
N PHE A 186 -2.99 3.43 7.92
CA PHE A 186 -1.95 2.86 7.08
C PHE A 186 -2.01 3.45 5.67
N VAL A 187 -0.87 3.88 5.14
CA VAL A 187 -0.77 4.50 3.82
C VAL A 187 -0.14 3.51 2.84
N SER A 188 -0.89 3.22 1.79
CA SER A 188 -0.52 2.33 0.69
C SER A 188 -0.66 3.05 -0.66
N SER A 189 -0.56 2.31 -1.75
CA SER A 189 -0.82 2.79 -3.11
C SER A 189 -1.79 1.84 -3.79
N GLN A 190 -2.65 2.34 -4.69
CA GLN A 190 -3.41 1.43 -5.54
C GLN A 190 -2.50 0.69 -6.53
N PRO A 191 -2.82 -0.56 -6.91
CA PRO A 191 -3.98 -1.36 -6.49
C PRO A 191 -3.76 -2.15 -5.19
N PHE A 192 -2.69 -1.87 -4.44
CA PHE A 192 -2.23 -2.72 -3.36
C PHE A 192 -3.00 -2.54 -2.04
N ALA A 193 -3.85 -1.51 -1.94
CA ALA A 193 -4.51 -1.13 -0.69
C ALA A 193 -5.24 -2.31 -0.03
N LEU A 194 -6.20 -2.94 -0.72
CA LEU A 194 -6.99 -4.02 -0.14
C LEU A 194 -6.15 -5.22 0.32
N LEU A 195 -5.11 -5.59 -0.43
CA LEU A 195 -4.16 -6.63 -0.01
C LEU A 195 -3.48 -6.23 1.31
N GLN A 196 -2.98 -5.00 1.42
CA GLN A 196 -2.34 -4.54 2.65
C GLN A 196 -3.33 -4.51 3.81
N GLU A 197 -4.57 -4.07 3.60
CA GLU A 197 -5.62 -4.11 4.63
C GLU A 197 -5.84 -5.53 5.16
N ALA A 198 -5.91 -6.52 4.28
CA ALA A 198 -6.07 -7.92 4.66
C ALA A 198 -4.86 -8.42 5.48
N ILE A 199 -3.64 -8.06 5.10
CA ILE A 199 -2.43 -8.43 5.87
C ILE A 199 -2.45 -7.75 7.25
N ILE A 200 -2.70 -6.43 7.30
CA ILE A 200 -2.75 -5.64 8.54
C ILE A 200 -3.78 -6.22 9.50
N ARG A 201 -4.99 -6.51 9.01
CA ARG A 201 -6.05 -7.14 9.83
C ARG A 201 -5.60 -8.48 10.40
N GLY A 202 -4.88 -9.27 9.60
CA GLY A 202 -4.35 -10.57 10.02
C GLY A 202 -3.23 -10.50 11.07
N VAL A 203 -2.52 -9.38 11.18
CA VAL A 203 -1.44 -9.17 12.16
C VAL A 203 -1.94 -8.45 13.41
N LEU A 204 -2.68 -7.35 13.25
CA LEU A 204 -3.14 -6.54 14.38
C LEU A 204 -4.34 -7.15 15.11
N GLY A 205 -5.08 -8.02 14.43
CA GLY A 205 -6.28 -8.65 14.97
C GLY A 205 -7.55 -7.80 14.83
N PRO A 206 -8.69 -8.34 15.27
CA PRO A 206 -10.00 -7.72 15.06
C PRO A 206 -10.26 -6.50 15.95
N ASP A 207 -9.59 -6.41 17.11
CA ASP A 207 -9.89 -5.40 18.14
C ASP A 207 -9.13 -4.07 17.93
N VAL A 208 -8.12 -4.07 17.05
CA VAL A 208 -7.34 -2.86 16.75
C VAL A 208 -8.05 -2.03 15.69
N GLN A 209 -8.29 -0.76 16.01
CA GLN A 209 -8.90 0.20 15.10
C GLN A 209 -7.86 0.74 14.11
N PHE A 210 -8.09 0.49 12.83
CA PHE A 210 -7.29 1.07 11.78
C PHE A 210 -8.09 1.30 10.50
N ASP A 211 -7.63 2.28 9.73
CA ASP A 211 -8.05 2.55 8.36
C ASP A 211 -6.85 2.41 7.41
N ILE A 212 -7.15 2.28 6.12
CA ILE A 212 -6.17 2.33 5.05
C ILE A 212 -6.51 3.49 4.12
N CYS A 213 -5.51 4.24 3.69
CA CYS A 213 -5.64 5.19 2.59
C CYS A 213 -4.65 4.87 1.47
N ALA A 214 -5.01 5.27 0.25
CA ALA A 214 -4.19 5.11 -0.93
C ALA A 214 -4.58 6.10 -2.00
N ASP A 215 -3.61 6.60 -2.76
CA ASP A 215 -3.86 7.31 -4.01
C ASP A 215 -3.92 6.34 -5.20
N ASN A 216 -4.32 6.88 -6.36
CA ASN A 216 -4.34 6.16 -7.63
C ASN A 216 -3.22 6.59 -8.60
N GLU A 217 -2.19 7.32 -8.13
CA GLU A 217 -1.10 7.83 -8.98
C GLU A 217 -0.41 6.70 -9.75
N TYR A 218 -0.24 5.53 -9.12
CA TYR A 218 0.30 4.33 -9.78
C TYR A 218 -0.53 3.91 -11.01
N ILE A 219 -1.87 3.86 -10.86
CA ILE A 219 -2.78 3.47 -11.93
C ILE A 219 -2.78 4.51 -13.04
N VAL A 220 -2.82 5.80 -12.68
CA VAL A 220 -2.77 6.92 -13.63
C VAL A 220 -1.46 6.91 -14.42
N HIS A 221 -0.32 6.68 -13.76
CA HIS A 221 0.99 6.70 -14.40
C HIS A 221 1.22 5.52 -15.34
N HIS A 222 0.81 4.32 -14.94
CA HIS A 222 1.05 3.12 -15.75
C HIS A 222 -0.07 2.86 -16.78
N GLY A 223 -1.22 3.52 -16.67
CA GLY A 223 -2.40 3.28 -17.48
C GLY A 223 -3.06 1.95 -17.11
N PHE A 224 -4.35 1.99 -16.77
CA PHE A 224 -5.11 0.83 -16.35
C PHE A 224 -5.10 -0.30 -17.39
N ASP A 225 -5.18 0.03 -18.67
CA ASP A 225 -5.21 -0.94 -19.77
C ASP A 225 -3.83 -1.49 -20.15
N SER A 226 -2.75 -1.01 -19.54
CA SER A 226 -1.42 -1.52 -19.85
C SER A 226 -1.27 -2.98 -19.39
N ILE A 227 -0.59 -3.80 -20.20
CA ILE A 227 -0.28 -5.19 -19.86
C ILE A 227 0.43 -5.27 -18.50
N PHE A 228 1.27 -4.28 -18.19
CA PHE A 228 1.98 -4.20 -16.91
C PHE A 228 1.03 -3.96 -15.73
N ALA A 229 0.13 -2.99 -15.83
CA ALA A 229 -0.88 -2.72 -14.79
C ALA A 229 -1.81 -3.92 -14.59
N GLN A 230 -2.31 -4.51 -15.68
CA GLN A 230 -3.18 -5.69 -15.64
C GLN A 230 -2.49 -6.90 -14.99
N LYS A 231 -1.20 -7.13 -15.27
CA LYS A 231 -0.43 -8.19 -14.62
C LYS A 231 -0.29 -7.98 -13.11
N ASN A 232 0.02 -6.75 -12.70
CA ASN A 232 0.16 -6.42 -11.28
C ASN A 232 -1.18 -6.47 -10.54
N LEU A 233 -2.27 -6.05 -11.18
CA LEU A 233 -3.63 -6.19 -10.68
C LEU A 233 -4.01 -7.66 -10.46
N LYS A 234 -3.74 -8.53 -11.44
CA LYS A 234 -3.97 -9.99 -11.31
C LYS A 234 -3.22 -10.59 -10.13
N ASP A 235 -1.91 -10.35 -10.03
CA ASP A 235 -1.09 -10.87 -8.94
C ASP A 235 -1.54 -10.30 -7.58
N ASN A 236 -1.91 -9.03 -7.51
CA ASN A 236 -2.42 -8.42 -6.29
C ASN A 236 -3.73 -9.07 -5.82
N LEU A 237 -4.70 -9.21 -6.72
CA LEU A 237 -6.00 -9.79 -6.44
C LEU A 237 -5.87 -11.26 -5.98
N ALA A 238 -5.01 -12.01 -6.65
CA ALA A 238 -4.73 -13.39 -6.28
C ALA A 238 -4.14 -13.53 -4.86
N ARG A 239 -3.20 -12.65 -4.51
CA ARG A 239 -2.61 -12.59 -3.16
C ARG A 239 -3.63 -12.12 -2.12
N LEU A 240 -4.50 -11.18 -2.47
CA LEU A 240 -5.55 -10.69 -1.58
C LEU A 240 -6.49 -11.84 -1.22
N LEU A 241 -6.95 -12.61 -2.20
CA LEU A 241 -7.81 -13.76 -1.98
C LEU A 241 -7.15 -14.82 -1.08
N TYR A 242 -5.88 -15.14 -1.35
CA TYR A 242 -5.11 -16.05 -0.50
C TYR A 242 -5.06 -15.54 0.95
N GLN A 243 -4.74 -14.27 1.15
CA GLN A 243 -4.63 -13.67 2.49
C GLN A 243 -5.97 -13.66 3.22
N VAL A 244 -7.06 -13.33 2.52
CA VAL A 244 -8.41 -13.36 3.08
C VAL A 244 -8.78 -14.76 3.50
N LYS A 245 -8.55 -15.76 2.64
CA LYS A 245 -8.82 -17.16 2.98
C LYS A 245 -8.02 -17.60 4.21
N LYS A 246 -6.72 -17.31 4.25
CA LYS A 246 -5.84 -17.59 5.39
C LYS A 246 -6.40 -16.97 6.68
N ASN A 247 -6.78 -15.69 6.65
CA ASN A 247 -7.31 -15.00 7.82
C ASN A 247 -8.65 -15.59 8.31
N LEU A 248 -9.52 -16.04 7.40
CA LEU A 248 -10.79 -16.68 7.74
C LEU A 248 -10.55 -18.07 8.35
N ASP A 249 -9.72 -18.89 7.71
CA ASP A 249 -9.41 -20.25 8.16
C ASP A 249 -8.75 -20.24 9.56
N GLU A 250 -7.95 -19.21 9.85
CA GLU A 250 -7.26 -19.04 11.15
C GLU A 250 -8.07 -18.23 12.17
N GLY A 251 -9.32 -17.84 11.87
CA GLY A 251 -10.19 -17.09 12.78
C GLY A 251 -9.73 -15.66 13.09
N ARG A 252 -8.77 -15.11 12.31
CA ARG A 252 -8.19 -13.77 12.48
C ARG A 252 -9.06 -12.65 11.92
N SER A 253 -10.02 -12.98 11.04
CA SER A 253 -11.03 -12.04 10.54
C SER A 253 -12.42 -12.67 10.60
N LYS A 254 -13.42 -11.85 10.94
CA LYS A 254 -14.84 -12.23 10.90
C LYS A 254 -15.50 -11.92 9.54
N SER A 255 -14.81 -11.21 8.66
CA SER A 255 -15.38 -10.81 7.36
C SER A 255 -14.33 -10.62 6.26
N CYS A 256 -14.77 -10.78 5.01
CA CYS A 256 -13.97 -10.61 3.82
C CYS A 256 -13.91 -9.11 3.43
N PRO A 257 -12.72 -8.49 3.33
CA PRO A 257 -12.56 -7.10 2.86
C PRO A 257 -13.18 -6.85 1.48
N LEU A 258 -13.15 -7.84 0.58
CA LEU A 258 -13.77 -7.75 -0.75
C LEU A 258 -15.30 -7.68 -0.73
N LEU A 259 -15.92 -8.01 0.41
CA LEU A 259 -17.38 -8.01 0.58
C LEU A 259 -17.87 -6.89 1.49
N ARG A 260 -16.96 -6.06 2.03
CA ARG A 260 -17.37 -4.87 2.74
C ARG A 260 -17.63 -3.79 1.69
N PRO A 261 -18.84 -3.25 1.58
CA PRO A 261 -18.96 -1.91 1.03
C PRO A 261 -18.10 -1.04 1.95
N LEU A 262 -16.96 -0.56 1.46
CA LEU A 262 -16.32 0.57 2.12
C LEU A 262 -17.30 1.71 1.89
N ASP A 263 -17.72 2.40 2.96
CA ASP A 263 -18.52 3.60 2.85
C ASP A 263 -17.69 4.65 2.11
N ILE A 264 -17.68 4.59 0.77
CA ILE A 264 -17.21 5.71 -0.04
C ILE A 264 -18.27 6.77 0.18
N PRO A 265 -17.93 7.96 0.73
CA PRO A 265 -18.83 9.08 0.59
C PRO A 265 -19.09 9.22 -0.90
N HIS A 266 -20.34 9.02 -1.34
CA HIS A 266 -20.74 9.34 -2.70
C HIS A 266 -20.32 10.80 -2.93
N THR A 267 -19.17 11.01 -3.56
CA THR A 267 -18.79 12.32 -4.05
C THR A 267 -19.87 12.67 -5.05
N GLU A 268 -20.58 13.76 -4.81
CA GLU A 268 -21.67 14.28 -5.66
C GLU A 268 -21.23 14.61 -7.10
N GLU A 269 -20.01 14.27 -7.51
CA GLU A 269 -19.57 14.30 -8.89
C GLU A 269 -19.39 12.88 -9.41
N GLY A 270 -20.51 12.28 -9.79
CA GLY A 270 -20.53 11.09 -10.63
C GLY A 270 -19.94 11.41 -12.00
N ARG A 271 -18.62 11.27 -12.13
CA ARG A 271 -18.03 10.96 -13.44
C ARG A 271 -18.23 9.50 -13.72
N SER A 272 -18.70 9.21 -14.92
CA SER A 272 -18.88 7.83 -15.39
C SER A 272 -17.53 7.11 -15.39
N LEU A 273 -17.53 5.80 -15.14
CA LEU A 273 -16.36 4.94 -15.38
C LEU A 273 -15.89 4.98 -16.85
N ASP A 274 -16.72 5.47 -17.77
CA ASP A 274 -16.36 5.72 -19.17
C ASP A 274 -15.60 7.05 -19.39
N GLU A 275 -15.44 7.87 -18.35
CA GLU A 275 -14.77 9.18 -18.40
C GLU A 275 -13.37 9.19 -17.76
N LEU A 276 -12.87 8.03 -17.32
CA LEU A 276 -11.50 7.80 -16.82
C LEU A 276 -10.69 6.97 -17.81
#